data_AF-A0A089I7I7-F1
#
_entry.id   AF-A0A089I7I7-F1
#
_cell.length_a   1.000
_cell.length_b   1.000
_cell.length_c   1.000
_cell.angle_alpha   90.00
_cell.angle_beta   90.00
_cell.angle_gamma   90.00
#
_symmetry.space_group_name_H-M   'P 1'
#
loop_
_entity.id
_entity.type
_entity.pdbx_description
1 polymer ?
#
loop_
_entity_poly.entity_id
_entity_poly.type
_entity_poly.pdbx_seq_one_letter_code
_entity_poly.pdbx_strand_id
1 'polypeptide(L)'
;MRLTFPILTLSRGGAQRMLAELTNRLAIIGHEVIILMPNHGIVEYDMKCKVLYSSFSQLSEDDFPYSDVIISNYYTTVPVAQRASEQGKGLHIRLALCYEPTFLPDNNQSFSSYNIARNLFVLSRWQQEIVRINHGIKGRIVPIGVNPDFYNTHRRNTQGKLVVSAIMRKPEGGFSGHREQDYLLQQLNLVKAHHPEIELYLITPPGEYVASAALQTLLADDRYHVRTPSNDTELCYHYNESDIFVSSSTYDTGSLPGLEAMRCGAALVTVYSGGNLEYGVHGHNCLMSYRHENRLADDIITLIRDKELRERIALKGENDSLRFTWEKSVQIFQNEMYEIVSRLG
;
A
#
# COMPACT_ATOMS: atom_id res chain seq x y z
N MET A 1 -22.03 6.49 -14.01
CA MET A 1 -21.27 5.78 -15.07
C MET A 1 -21.13 4.32 -14.70
N ARG A 2 -21.07 3.43 -15.68
CA ARG A 2 -20.68 2.03 -15.54
C ARG A 2 -19.17 1.88 -15.68
N LEU A 3 -18.54 1.26 -14.69
CA LEU A 3 -17.09 1.13 -14.57
C LEU A 3 -16.70 -0.35 -14.49
N THR A 4 -15.70 -0.79 -15.25
CA THR A 4 -15.18 -2.16 -15.17
C THR A 4 -13.72 -2.18 -14.72
N PHE A 5 -13.44 -2.93 -13.66
CA PHE A 5 -12.09 -3.13 -13.13
C PHE A 5 -11.66 -4.59 -13.32
N PRO A 6 -10.78 -4.92 -14.29
CA PRO A 6 -10.17 -6.24 -14.39
C PRO A 6 -9.15 -6.44 -13.27
N ILE A 7 -9.49 -7.21 -12.23
CA ILE A 7 -8.67 -7.43 -11.03
C ILE A 7 -8.30 -8.91 -10.95
N LEU A 8 -7.01 -9.22 -10.79
CA LEU A 8 -6.54 -10.61 -10.68
C LEU A 8 -6.83 -11.22 -9.32
N THR A 9 -6.68 -10.44 -8.25
CA THR A 9 -6.90 -10.87 -6.87
C THR A 9 -7.20 -9.68 -5.97
N LEU A 10 -8.03 -9.90 -4.96
CA LEU A 10 -8.30 -9.02 -3.83
C LEU A 10 -7.90 -9.70 -2.52
N SER A 11 -6.72 -10.33 -2.51
CA SER A 11 -6.06 -10.79 -1.28
C SER A 11 -5.56 -9.63 -0.42
N ARG A 12 -5.41 -9.82 0.89
CA ARG A 12 -4.97 -8.76 1.82
C ARG A 12 -3.61 -8.17 1.43
N GLY A 13 -3.62 -6.89 1.06
CA GLY A 13 -2.44 -6.16 0.61
C GLY A 13 -2.74 -4.69 0.34
N GLY A 14 -1.69 -3.86 0.22
CA GLY A 14 -1.87 -2.41 0.02
C GLY A 14 -2.51 -2.08 -1.33
N ALA A 15 -2.04 -2.72 -2.41
CA ALA A 15 -2.58 -2.53 -3.76
C ALA A 15 -4.05 -2.99 -3.85
N GLN A 16 -4.35 -4.16 -3.28
CA GLN A 16 -5.71 -4.70 -3.25
C GLN A 16 -6.65 -3.87 -2.37
N ARG A 17 -6.15 -3.31 -1.25
CA ARG A 17 -6.89 -2.36 -0.42
C ARG A 17 -7.28 -1.12 -1.23
N MET A 18 -6.35 -0.54 -1.99
CA MET A 18 -6.64 0.60 -2.88
C MET A 18 -7.79 0.27 -3.84
N LEU A 19 -7.74 -0.91 -4.48
CA LEU A 19 -8.79 -1.35 -5.39
C LEU A 19 -10.13 -1.53 -4.68
N ALA A 20 -10.16 -2.28 -3.58
CA ALA A 20 -11.38 -2.55 -2.83
C ALA A 20 -12.05 -1.25 -2.33
N GLU A 21 -11.26 -0.33 -1.78
CA GLU A 21 -11.75 0.97 -1.28
C GLU A 21 -12.28 1.85 -2.41
N LEU A 22 -11.55 1.97 -3.51
CA LEU A 22 -12.01 2.72 -4.68
C LEU A 22 -13.31 2.14 -5.24
N THR A 23 -13.34 0.84 -5.54
CA THR A 23 -14.52 0.21 -6.18
C THR A 23 -15.75 0.26 -5.29
N ASN A 24 -15.59 0.01 -3.98
CA ASN A 24 -16.70 0.06 -3.04
C ASN A 24 -17.27 1.48 -2.92
N ARG A 25 -16.40 2.49 -2.84
CA ARG A 25 -16.84 3.87 -2.64
C ARG A 25 -17.42 4.48 -3.91
N LEU A 26 -16.86 4.15 -5.08
CA LEU A 26 -17.46 4.50 -6.37
C LEU A 26 -18.87 3.90 -6.49
N ALA A 27 -19.08 2.66 -6.05
CA ALA A 27 -20.41 2.05 -6.02
C ALA A 27 -21.35 2.78 -5.05
N ILE A 28 -20.89 3.11 -3.83
CA ILE A 28 -21.69 3.85 -2.83
C ILE A 28 -22.16 5.21 -3.36
N ILE A 29 -21.31 5.92 -4.11
CA ILE A 29 -21.67 7.24 -4.67
C ILE A 29 -22.45 7.14 -6.00
N GLY A 30 -22.91 5.94 -6.39
CA GLY A 30 -23.88 5.74 -7.46
C GLY A 30 -23.31 5.30 -8.82
N HIS A 31 -22.03 4.94 -8.91
CA HIS A 31 -21.52 4.28 -10.11
C HIS A 31 -21.92 2.80 -10.17
N GLU A 32 -22.22 2.30 -11.36
CA GLU A 32 -22.36 0.85 -11.57
C GLU A 32 -20.96 0.25 -11.72
N VAL A 33 -20.40 -0.26 -10.61
CA VAL A 33 -19.05 -0.83 -10.60
C VAL A 33 -19.11 -2.35 -10.79
N ILE A 34 -18.31 -2.83 -11.74
CA ILE A 34 -18.14 -4.25 -12.05
C ILE A 34 -16.66 -4.60 -11.88
N ILE A 35 -16.37 -5.57 -11.03
CA ILE A 35 -15.06 -6.21 -10.94
C ILE A 35 -15.08 -7.44 -11.84
N LEU A 36 -14.13 -7.54 -12.75
CA LEU A 36 -13.94 -8.70 -13.61
C LEU A 36 -12.69 -9.46 -13.17
N MET A 37 -12.84 -10.73 -12.82
CA MET A 37 -11.75 -11.57 -12.32
C MET A 37 -11.58 -12.83 -13.17
N PRO A 38 -10.38 -13.41 -13.23
CA PRO A 38 -10.21 -14.78 -13.75
C PRO A 38 -10.91 -15.79 -12.83
N ASN A 39 -11.16 -17.00 -13.31
CA ASN A 39 -11.90 -18.04 -12.57
C ASN A 39 -11.31 -18.44 -11.19
N HIS A 40 -10.04 -18.13 -10.96
CA HIS A 40 -9.31 -18.41 -9.72
C HIS A 40 -9.05 -17.15 -8.89
N GLY A 41 -9.68 -16.03 -9.24
CA GLY A 41 -9.58 -14.78 -8.48
C GLY A 41 -10.06 -14.96 -7.04
N ILE A 42 -9.30 -14.45 -6.08
CA ILE A 42 -9.62 -14.53 -4.65
C ILE A 42 -10.17 -13.17 -4.20
N VAL A 43 -11.19 -13.16 -3.33
CA VAL A 43 -11.75 -11.96 -2.72
C VAL A 43 -11.75 -12.09 -1.20
N GLU A 44 -10.88 -11.34 -0.52
CA GLU A 44 -10.78 -11.33 0.97
C GLU A 44 -11.30 -10.03 1.60
N TYR A 45 -11.78 -9.09 0.79
CA TYR A 45 -12.42 -7.86 1.21
C TYR A 45 -13.94 -7.97 1.06
N ASP A 46 -14.68 -7.30 1.92
CA ASP A 46 -16.14 -7.17 1.78
C ASP A 46 -16.46 -6.22 0.61
N MET A 47 -17.03 -6.76 -0.46
CA MET A 47 -17.26 -6.03 -1.71
C MET A 47 -18.72 -5.62 -1.85
N LYS A 48 -18.94 -4.33 -2.14
CA LYS A 48 -20.26 -3.70 -2.30
C LYS A 48 -20.68 -3.55 -3.77
N CYS A 49 -19.87 -4.08 -4.69
CA CYS A 49 -20.07 -4.00 -6.12
C CYS A 49 -20.13 -5.39 -6.76
N LYS A 50 -20.60 -5.47 -8.00
CA LYS A 50 -20.74 -6.74 -8.72
C LYS A 50 -19.36 -7.33 -9.01
N VAL A 51 -19.18 -8.61 -8.67
CA VAL A 51 -17.98 -9.38 -9.06
C VAL A 51 -18.39 -10.40 -10.12
N LEU A 52 -17.73 -10.36 -11.27
CA LEU A 52 -17.88 -11.29 -12.38
C LEU A 52 -16.61 -12.12 -12.51
N TYR A 53 -16.79 -13.41 -12.78
CA TYR A 53 -15.69 -14.33 -13.04
C TYR A 53 -15.74 -14.76 -14.50
N SER A 54 -14.60 -14.67 -15.18
CA SER A 54 -14.41 -15.33 -16.47
C SER A 54 -14.44 -16.85 -16.27
N SER A 55 -14.82 -17.57 -17.32
CA SER A 55 -14.69 -19.03 -17.36
C SER A 55 -13.22 -19.48 -17.44
N PHE A 56 -12.30 -18.58 -17.82
CA PHE A 56 -10.90 -18.87 -18.08
C PHE A 56 -9.96 -18.33 -16.98
N SER A 57 -8.75 -18.87 -16.96
CA SER A 57 -7.69 -18.40 -16.06
C SER A 57 -7.05 -17.09 -16.54
N GLN A 58 -7.07 -16.81 -17.84
CA GLN A 58 -6.63 -15.54 -18.39
C GLN A 58 -7.85 -14.79 -18.92
N LEU A 59 -7.95 -13.52 -18.57
CA LEU A 59 -8.98 -12.66 -19.12
C LEU A 59 -8.73 -12.44 -20.61
N SER A 60 -9.81 -12.50 -21.38
CA SER A 60 -9.90 -12.10 -22.78
C SER A 60 -10.74 -10.82 -22.89
N GLU A 61 -10.59 -10.10 -23.99
CA GLU A 61 -11.41 -8.94 -24.32
C GLU A 61 -12.91 -9.26 -24.33
N ASP A 62 -13.29 -10.50 -24.65
CA ASP A 62 -14.68 -10.97 -24.71
C ASP A 62 -15.35 -11.02 -23.33
N ASP A 63 -14.57 -11.24 -22.28
CA ASP A 63 -15.06 -11.28 -20.90
C ASP A 63 -15.52 -9.91 -20.38
N PHE A 64 -15.07 -8.81 -21.01
CA PHE A 64 -15.41 -7.46 -20.59
C PHE A 64 -16.86 -7.12 -20.94
N PRO A 65 -17.68 -6.66 -19.98
CA PRO A 65 -18.98 -6.08 -20.28
C PRO A 65 -18.84 -4.70 -20.91
N TYR A 66 -19.86 -4.26 -21.66
CA TYR A 66 -19.96 -2.86 -22.08
C TYR A 66 -20.06 -1.95 -20.85
N SER A 67 -19.17 -0.98 -20.79
CA SER A 67 -18.99 -0.02 -19.71
C SER A 67 -18.63 1.36 -20.28
N ASP A 68 -18.79 2.42 -19.51
CA ASP A 68 -18.34 3.75 -19.93
C ASP A 68 -16.80 3.82 -19.86
N VAL A 69 -16.22 3.22 -18.81
CA VAL A 69 -14.77 3.24 -18.54
C VAL A 69 -14.29 1.87 -18.06
N ILE A 70 -13.14 1.43 -18.59
CA ILE A 70 -12.39 0.24 -18.16
C ILE A 70 -11.12 0.71 -17.42
N ILE A 71 -10.91 0.20 -16.20
CA ILE A 71 -9.82 0.61 -15.30
C ILE A 71 -8.88 -0.56 -15.02
N SER A 72 -7.90 -0.76 -15.89
CA SER A 72 -6.84 -1.75 -15.66
C SER A 72 -5.94 -1.33 -14.50
N ASN A 73 -5.42 -2.30 -13.75
CA ASN A 73 -4.70 -2.02 -12.50
C ASN A 73 -3.44 -2.86 -12.28
N TYR A 74 -3.12 -3.73 -13.24
CA TYR A 74 -1.92 -4.55 -13.21
C TYR A 74 -1.39 -4.74 -14.63
N TYR A 75 -0.07 -4.80 -14.80
CA TYR A 75 0.55 -4.76 -16.13
C TYR A 75 0.02 -5.83 -17.10
N THR A 76 -0.39 -7.00 -16.62
CA THR A 76 -0.97 -8.07 -17.46
C THR A 76 -2.43 -7.83 -17.83
N THR A 77 -3.17 -7.00 -17.09
CA THR A 77 -4.56 -6.63 -17.43
C THR A 77 -4.62 -5.46 -18.41
N VAL A 78 -3.54 -4.70 -18.57
CA VAL A 78 -3.47 -3.53 -19.47
C VAL A 78 -3.69 -3.90 -20.95
N PRO A 79 -3.01 -4.90 -21.54
CA PRO A 79 -3.17 -5.20 -22.96
C PRO A 79 -4.59 -5.68 -23.32
N VAL A 80 -5.17 -6.53 -22.46
CA VAL A 80 -6.52 -7.07 -22.70
C VAL A 80 -7.61 -6.00 -22.49
N ALA A 81 -7.45 -5.13 -21.50
CA ALA A 81 -8.35 -3.99 -21.31
C ALA A 81 -8.31 -3.02 -22.51
N GLN A 82 -7.13 -2.82 -23.10
CA GLN A 82 -6.98 -2.02 -24.31
C GLN A 82 -7.70 -2.64 -25.51
N ARG A 83 -7.55 -3.95 -25.75
CA ARG A 83 -8.28 -4.65 -26.82
C ARG A 83 -9.79 -4.57 -26.64
N ALA A 84 -10.28 -4.74 -25.41
CA ALA A 84 -11.71 -4.55 -25.10
C ALA A 84 -12.18 -3.10 -25.40
N SER A 85 -11.34 -2.11 -25.10
CA SER A 85 -11.61 -0.70 -25.42
C SER A 85 -11.67 -0.44 -26.93
N GLU A 86 -10.75 -1.02 -27.71
CA GLU A 86 -10.73 -0.94 -29.18
C GLU A 86 -11.95 -1.60 -29.83
N GLN A 87 -12.56 -2.58 -29.15
CA GLN A 87 -13.85 -3.16 -29.53
C GLN A 87 -15.07 -2.32 -29.10
N GLY A 88 -14.85 -1.13 -28.53
CA GLY A 88 -15.92 -0.22 -28.12
C GLY A 88 -16.57 -0.57 -26.78
N LYS A 89 -15.96 -1.41 -25.94
CA LYS A 89 -16.53 -1.82 -24.64
C LYS A 89 -16.36 -0.80 -23.52
N GLY A 90 -15.67 0.31 -23.77
CA GLY A 90 -15.48 1.42 -22.84
C GLY A 90 -14.14 2.13 -23.04
N LEU A 91 -13.99 3.31 -22.45
CA LEU A 91 -12.72 4.04 -22.48
C LEU A 91 -11.70 3.41 -21.54
N HIS A 92 -10.50 3.11 -22.03
CA HIS A 92 -9.45 2.57 -21.18
C HIS A 92 -8.69 3.66 -20.40
N ILE A 93 -8.59 3.47 -19.08
CA ILE A 93 -7.69 4.18 -18.18
C ILE A 93 -6.87 3.14 -17.40
N ARG A 94 -5.57 3.34 -17.28
CA ARG A 94 -4.72 2.53 -16.40
C ARG A 94 -4.62 3.18 -15.03
N LEU A 95 -4.78 2.42 -13.95
CA LEU A 95 -4.43 2.78 -12.59
C LEU A 95 -3.17 2.01 -12.16
N ALA A 96 -2.01 2.65 -12.20
CA ALA A 96 -0.77 2.02 -11.78
C ALA A 96 -0.64 2.04 -10.25
N LEU A 97 -0.83 0.88 -9.61
CA LEU A 97 -0.74 0.74 -8.15
C LEU A 97 0.70 0.66 -7.65
N CYS A 98 1.64 0.32 -8.52
CA CYS A 98 3.08 0.41 -8.32
C CYS A 98 3.74 0.75 -9.66
N TYR A 99 5.07 0.95 -9.69
CA TYR A 99 5.84 0.99 -10.93
C TYR A 99 6.60 -0.35 -11.08
N GLU A 100 5.85 -1.34 -11.58
CA GLU A 100 6.24 -2.74 -11.76
C GLU A 100 7.63 -2.97 -12.38
N PRO A 101 8.09 -2.17 -13.38
CA PRO A 101 9.38 -2.41 -14.06
C PRO A 101 10.60 -2.42 -13.13
N THR A 102 10.51 -1.81 -11.95
CA THR A 102 11.64 -1.72 -11.02
C THR A 102 11.90 -3.01 -10.24
N PHE A 103 10.90 -3.89 -10.06
CA PHE A 103 11.04 -5.02 -9.13
C PHE A 103 10.34 -6.31 -9.55
N LEU A 104 9.56 -6.33 -10.63
CA LEU A 104 9.02 -7.57 -11.19
C LEU A 104 9.96 -8.18 -12.25
N PRO A 105 10.02 -9.52 -12.37
CA PRO A 105 10.94 -10.21 -13.27
C PRO A 105 10.66 -9.93 -14.76
N ASP A 106 9.40 -9.77 -15.14
CA ASP A 106 8.96 -9.51 -16.52
C ASP A 106 9.02 -8.02 -16.88
N ASN A 107 10.20 -7.40 -16.71
CA ASN A 107 10.40 -5.97 -16.94
C ASN A 107 10.08 -5.58 -18.39
N ASN A 108 10.46 -6.39 -19.38
CA ASN A 108 10.13 -6.16 -20.79
C ASN A 108 8.62 -5.97 -21.05
N GLN A 109 7.78 -6.76 -20.38
CA GLN A 109 6.31 -6.69 -20.51
C GLN A 109 5.75 -5.54 -19.67
N SER A 110 6.19 -5.42 -18.41
CA SER A 110 5.68 -4.39 -17.51
C SER A 110 6.08 -2.98 -17.94
N PHE A 111 7.28 -2.76 -18.48
CA PHE A 111 7.72 -1.47 -19.01
C PHE A 111 6.90 -1.08 -20.25
N SER A 112 6.77 -2.00 -21.22
CA SER A 112 6.02 -1.73 -22.45
C SER A 112 4.53 -1.46 -22.19
N SER A 113 3.95 -2.04 -21.13
CA SER A 113 2.55 -1.82 -20.78
C SER A 113 2.19 -0.34 -20.49
N TYR A 114 3.15 0.51 -20.11
CA TYR A 114 2.90 1.94 -19.89
C TYR A 114 2.61 2.71 -21.17
N ASN A 115 3.00 2.16 -22.33
CA ASN A 115 2.80 2.78 -23.63
C ASN A 115 1.46 2.38 -24.30
N ILE A 116 0.69 1.48 -23.66
CA ILE A 116 -0.54 0.92 -24.22
C ILE A 116 -1.74 1.83 -23.92
N ALA A 117 -1.92 2.22 -22.65
CA ALA A 117 -3.05 3.03 -22.23
C ALA A 117 -2.73 4.52 -22.40
N ARG A 118 -3.58 5.25 -23.13
CA ARG A 118 -3.44 6.71 -23.32
C ARG A 118 -3.61 7.50 -22.02
N ASN A 119 -4.46 7.00 -21.12
CA ASN A 119 -4.80 7.64 -19.86
C ASN A 119 -4.21 6.85 -18.69
N LEU A 120 -3.58 7.55 -17.75
CA LEU A 120 -2.87 6.94 -16.63
C LEU A 120 -3.17 7.67 -15.32
N PHE A 121 -3.52 6.89 -14.30
CA PHE A 121 -3.54 7.28 -12.89
C PHE A 121 -2.36 6.65 -12.15
N VAL A 122 -1.78 7.42 -11.23
CA VAL A 122 -0.65 7.05 -10.36
C VAL A 122 -0.94 7.48 -8.92
N LEU A 123 -0.28 6.88 -7.94
CA LEU A 123 -0.60 7.09 -6.52
C LEU A 123 0.12 8.27 -5.86
N SER A 124 1.25 8.71 -6.42
CA SER A 124 2.09 9.75 -5.84
C SER A 124 2.82 10.58 -6.90
N ARG A 125 3.28 11.77 -6.49
CA ARG A 125 4.17 12.63 -7.29
C ARG A 125 5.46 11.92 -7.64
N TRP A 126 6.00 11.15 -6.70
CA TRP A 126 7.20 10.34 -6.95
C TRP A 126 6.97 9.32 -8.07
N GLN A 127 5.86 8.56 -8.01
CA GLN A 127 5.52 7.62 -9.08
C GLN A 127 5.26 8.33 -10.42
N GLN A 128 4.55 9.47 -10.39
CA GLN A 128 4.31 10.31 -11.57
C GLN A 128 5.65 10.68 -12.23
N GLU A 129 6.63 11.08 -11.44
CA GLU A 129 7.94 11.51 -11.93
C GLU A 129 8.75 10.35 -12.52
N ILE A 130 8.76 9.18 -11.85
CA ILE A 130 9.40 7.98 -12.41
C ILE A 130 8.79 7.60 -13.75
N VAL A 131 7.46 7.59 -13.85
CA VAL A 131 6.79 7.28 -15.12
C VAL A 131 7.12 8.34 -16.17
N ARG A 132 7.13 9.62 -15.80
CA ARG A 132 7.46 10.72 -16.71
C ARG A 132 8.88 10.60 -17.26
N ILE A 133 9.86 10.28 -16.41
CA ILE A 133 11.26 10.14 -16.81
C ILE A 133 11.46 8.92 -17.74
N ASN A 134 10.84 7.79 -17.42
CA ASN A 134 11.07 6.53 -18.15
C ASN A 134 10.22 6.39 -19.42
N HIS A 135 9.02 6.98 -19.44
CA HIS A 135 8.05 6.79 -20.53
C HIS A 135 7.66 8.10 -21.24
N GLY A 136 8.02 9.27 -20.70
CA GLY A 136 7.54 10.55 -21.22
C GLY A 136 6.06 10.83 -20.95
N ILE A 137 5.39 10.00 -20.13
CA ILE A 137 3.96 10.10 -19.82
C ILE A 137 3.77 10.72 -18.45
N LYS A 138 2.94 11.77 -18.37
CA LYS A 138 2.57 12.36 -17.08
C LYS A 138 1.19 11.84 -16.65
N GLY A 139 1.17 10.84 -15.76
CA GLY A 139 -0.07 10.33 -15.17
C GLY A 139 -0.75 11.36 -14.26
N ARG A 140 -2.05 11.22 -13.99
CA ARG A 140 -2.81 12.02 -13.02
C ARG A 140 -2.75 11.35 -11.64
N ILE A 141 -2.69 12.14 -10.56
CA ILE A 141 -2.46 11.58 -9.22
C ILE A 141 -3.79 11.24 -8.56
N VAL A 142 -3.95 9.98 -8.14
CA VAL A 142 -5.02 9.50 -7.27
C VAL A 142 -4.38 9.01 -5.98
N PRO A 143 -4.33 9.83 -4.92
CA PRO A 143 -3.58 9.49 -3.72
C PRO A 143 -4.22 8.35 -2.94
N ILE A 144 -3.43 7.68 -2.11
CA ILE A 144 -3.94 6.72 -1.12
C ILE A 144 -4.81 7.39 -0.05
N GLY A 145 -5.65 6.61 0.62
CA GLY A 145 -6.40 7.00 1.81
C GLY A 145 -6.12 6.08 2.99
N VAL A 146 -6.57 6.48 4.18
CA VAL A 146 -6.53 5.65 5.39
C VAL A 146 -7.96 5.36 5.84
N ASN A 147 -8.24 4.11 6.19
CA ASN A 147 -9.54 3.70 6.72
C ASN A 147 -9.83 4.44 8.06
N PRO A 148 -11.04 5.00 8.27
CA PRO A 148 -11.42 5.59 9.56
C PRO A 148 -11.31 4.65 10.77
N ASP A 149 -11.27 3.33 10.56
CA ASP A 149 -11.00 2.35 11.63
C ASP A 149 -9.63 2.57 12.30
N PHE A 150 -8.67 3.21 11.61
CA PHE A 150 -7.42 3.65 12.20
C PHE A 150 -7.58 5.01 12.87
N TYR A 151 -7.47 5.01 14.19
CA TYR A 151 -7.48 6.21 15.01
C TYR A 151 -6.65 5.99 16.28
N ASN A 152 -6.17 7.08 16.88
CA ASN A 152 -5.47 7.03 18.15
C ASN A 152 -6.47 6.83 19.30
N THR A 153 -6.30 5.75 20.04
CA THR A 153 -7.09 5.38 21.23
C THR A 153 -6.47 5.90 22.53
N HIS A 154 -5.31 6.56 22.46
CA HIS A 154 -4.55 7.10 23.58
C HIS A 154 -4.25 6.08 24.70
N ARG A 155 -4.14 4.81 24.34
CA ARG A 155 -3.99 3.70 25.30
C ARG A 155 -2.55 3.33 25.64
N ARG A 156 -1.55 3.88 24.94
CA ARG A 156 -0.13 3.56 25.18
C ARG A 156 0.21 3.80 26.64
N ASN A 157 0.76 2.78 27.29
CA ASN A 157 1.09 2.86 28.70
C ASN A 157 2.38 3.67 28.89
N THR A 158 2.27 4.87 29.44
CA THR A 158 3.43 5.74 29.73
C THR A 158 4.38 5.17 30.80
N GLN A 159 3.95 4.15 31.54
CA GLN A 159 4.74 3.44 32.57
C GLN A 159 5.20 2.05 32.12
N GLY A 160 4.81 1.59 30.92
CA GLY A 160 5.20 0.30 30.37
C GLY A 160 6.56 0.31 29.69
N LYS A 161 6.99 -0.85 29.20
CA LYS A 161 8.14 -0.94 28.30
C LYS A 161 7.81 -0.28 26.96
N LEU A 162 8.80 0.36 26.35
CA LEU A 162 8.65 0.95 25.03
C LEU A 162 8.48 -0.15 23.98
N VAL A 163 7.47 0.00 23.13
CA VAL A 163 7.13 -0.96 22.08
C VAL A 163 7.58 -0.44 20.71
N VAL A 164 8.41 -1.21 20.03
CA VAL A 164 8.81 -0.97 18.64
C VAL A 164 8.19 -2.05 17.75
N SER A 165 7.43 -1.63 16.75
CA SER A 165 6.72 -2.55 15.85
C SER A 165 7.12 -2.39 14.40
N ALA A 166 7.07 -3.48 13.64
CA ALA A 166 7.22 -3.45 12.18
C ALA A 166 6.33 -4.51 11.51
N ILE A 167 6.07 -4.37 10.20
CA ILE A 167 5.35 -5.39 9.42
C ILE A 167 6.33 -6.30 8.68
N MET A 168 6.11 -7.60 8.82
CA MET A 168 6.75 -8.65 8.04
C MET A 168 5.76 -9.23 7.04
N ARG A 169 6.25 -9.55 5.85
CA ARG A 169 5.51 -10.22 4.76
C ARG A 169 6.23 -11.48 4.36
N LYS A 170 5.47 -12.37 3.74
CA LYS A 170 5.97 -13.62 3.15
C LYS A 170 7.13 -13.35 2.18
N PRO A 171 8.35 -13.88 2.42
CA PRO A 171 9.47 -13.77 1.48
C PRO A 171 9.30 -14.67 0.25
N GLU A 172 8.65 -15.83 0.40
CA GLU A 172 8.48 -16.78 -0.69
C GLU A 172 7.61 -16.19 -1.81
N GLY A 173 8.01 -16.40 -3.07
CA GLY A 173 7.34 -15.84 -4.25
C GLY A 173 7.90 -14.49 -4.72
N GLY A 174 8.84 -13.88 -3.98
CA GLY A 174 9.64 -12.75 -4.48
C GLY A 174 8.96 -11.38 -4.48
N PHE A 175 7.72 -11.26 -4.00
CA PHE A 175 6.97 -10.00 -4.02
C PHE A 175 7.32 -9.02 -2.89
N SER A 176 8.10 -9.45 -1.89
CA SER A 176 8.43 -8.64 -0.70
C SER A 176 9.90 -8.18 -0.65
N GLY A 177 10.70 -8.44 -1.69
CA GLY A 177 12.13 -8.08 -1.71
C GLY A 177 12.39 -6.59 -1.45
N HIS A 178 11.56 -5.70 -2.00
CA HIS A 178 11.63 -4.25 -1.78
C HIS A 178 11.43 -3.81 -0.32
N ARG A 179 10.98 -4.71 0.57
CA ARG A 179 10.76 -4.42 1.99
C ARG A 179 12.04 -4.52 2.82
N GLU A 180 13.13 -5.06 2.25
CA GLU A 180 14.43 -5.19 2.94
C GLU A 180 14.29 -5.83 4.34
N GLN A 181 13.53 -6.93 4.44
CA GLN A 181 13.16 -7.51 5.72
C GLN A 181 14.36 -8.07 6.51
N ASP A 182 15.38 -8.59 5.82
CA ASP A 182 16.61 -9.05 6.46
C ASP A 182 17.37 -7.88 7.09
N TYR A 183 17.45 -6.75 6.39
CA TYR A 183 17.99 -5.51 6.92
C TYR A 183 17.17 -5.01 8.11
N LEU A 184 15.84 -5.03 8.02
CA LEU A 184 14.96 -4.68 9.14
C LEU A 184 15.29 -5.47 10.40
N LEU A 185 15.32 -6.81 10.30
CA LEU A 185 15.64 -7.69 11.42
C LEU A 185 17.05 -7.41 11.96
N GLN A 186 18.04 -7.19 11.08
CA GLN A 186 19.39 -6.80 11.51
C GLN A 186 19.37 -5.50 12.33
N GLN A 187 18.64 -4.48 11.90
CA GLN A 187 18.56 -3.19 12.59
C GLN A 187 17.80 -3.32 13.91
N LEU A 188 16.69 -4.04 13.95
CA LEU A 188 15.95 -4.31 15.19
C LEU A 188 16.81 -5.09 16.21
N ASN A 189 17.61 -6.06 15.75
CA ASN A 189 18.55 -6.78 16.62
C ASN A 189 19.60 -5.85 17.23
N LEU A 190 20.14 -4.90 16.46
CA LEU A 190 21.07 -3.89 16.98
C LEU A 190 20.39 -3.03 18.04
N VAL A 191 19.16 -2.59 17.80
CA VAL A 191 18.39 -1.81 18.78
C VAL A 191 18.19 -2.62 20.06
N LYS A 192 17.74 -3.88 19.97
CA LYS A 192 17.51 -4.76 21.12
C LYS A 192 18.78 -5.05 21.93
N ALA A 193 19.94 -5.14 21.27
CA ALA A 193 21.22 -5.32 21.93
C ALA A 193 21.64 -4.07 22.75
N HIS A 194 21.33 -2.87 22.26
CA HIS A 194 21.62 -1.61 22.97
C HIS A 194 20.57 -1.26 24.03
N HIS A 195 19.34 -1.70 23.82
CA HIS A 195 18.16 -1.40 24.63
C HIS A 195 17.37 -2.68 24.93
N PRO A 196 17.89 -3.58 25.80
CA PRO A 196 17.25 -4.86 26.10
C PRO A 196 15.88 -4.73 26.77
N GLU A 197 15.57 -3.57 27.35
CA GLU A 197 14.32 -3.25 28.04
C GLU A 197 13.10 -3.09 27.11
N ILE A 198 13.30 -2.80 25.82
CA ILE A 198 12.19 -2.58 24.88
C ILE A 198 11.52 -3.89 24.48
N GLU A 199 10.30 -3.80 23.98
CA GLU A 199 9.62 -4.93 23.32
C GLU A 199 9.61 -4.73 21.80
N LEU A 200 9.95 -5.80 21.07
CA LEU A 200 9.89 -5.81 19.61
C LEU A 200 8.70 -6.63 19.15
N TYR A 201 7.82 -6.03 18.35
CA TYR A 201 6.67 -6.72 17.77
C TYR A 201 6.76 -6.78 16.25
N LEU A 202 6.55 -7.98 15.69
CA LEU A 202 6.47 -8.21 14.26
C LEU A 202 5.02 -8.54 13.91
N ILE A 203 4.43 -7.74 13.02
CA ILE A 203 3.05 -7.89 12.57
C ILE A 203 3.07 -8.58 11.20
N THR A 204 2.30 -9.66 11.04
CA THR A 204 2.20 -10.38 9.76
C THR A 204 0.76 -10.81 9.48
N PRO A 205 0.28 -10.81 8.22
CA PRO A 205 -1.06 -11.33 7.90
C PRO A 205 -1.21 -12.81 8.30
N PRO A 206 -2.37 -13.24 8.84
CA PRO A 206 -2.59 -14.62 9.27
C PRO A 206 -2.38 -15.66 8.15
N GLY A 207 -2.90 -15.38 6.94
CA GLY A 207 -2.75 -16.29 5.81
C GLY A 207 -1.29 -16.44 5.36
N GLU A 208 -0.52 -15.36 5.38
CA GLU A 208 0.91 -15.41 5.05
C GLU A 208 1.72 -16.15 6.11
N TYR A 209 1.40 -15.92 7.39
CA TYR A 209 2.02 -16.64 8.50
C TYR A 209 1.81 -18.16 8.38
N VAL A 210 0.58 -18.59 8.11
CA VAL A 210 0.27 -20.02 7.92
C VAL A 210 1.03 -20.59 6.71
N ALA A 211 1.20 -19.79 5.65
CA ALA A 211 1.78 -20.24 4.39
C ALA A 211 3.30 -20.09 4.27
N SER A 212 4.01 -19.61 5.30
CA SER A 212 5.43 -19.25 5.23
C SER A 212 6.25 -19.86 6.37
N ALA A 213 7.20 -20.73 6.03
CA ALA A 213 8.13 -21.31 7.00
C ALA A 213 9.08 -20.24 7.56
N ALA A 214 9.45 -19.25 6.74
CA ALA A 214 10.30 -18.15 7.16
C ALA A 214 9.62 -17.30 8.24
N LEU A 215 8.34 -16.96 8.06
CA LEU A 215 7.58 -16.21 9.07
C LEU A 215 7.35 -17.01 10.35
N GLN A 216 7.11 -18.32 10.25
CA GLN A 216 6.94 -19.20 11.42
C GLN A 216 8.23 -19.30 12.25
N THR A 217 9.39 -19.24 11.60
CA THR A 217 10.70 -19.27 12.29
C THR A 217 10.88 -18.07 13.22
N LEU A 218 10.28 -16.92 12.90
CA LEU A 218 10.35 -15.71 13.75
C LEU A 218 9.68 -15.90 15.13
N LEU A 219 8.76 -16.87 15.26
CA LEU A 219 8.11 -17.18 16.54
C LEU A 219 9.08 -17.88 17.52
N ALA A 220 10.09 -18.58 17.00
CA ALA A 220 11.08 -19.27 17.81
C ALA A 220 12.20 -18.33 18.31
N ASP A 221 12.21 -17.08 17.84
CA ASP A 221 13.19 -16.08 18.21
C ASP A 221 12.66 -15.25 19.38
N ASP A 222 13.24 -15.45 20.57
CA ASP A 222 12.83 -14.83 21.84
C ASP A 222 13.00 -13.30 21.87
N ARG A 223 13.68 -12.73 20.87
CA ARG A 223 13.82 -11.27 20.72
C ARG A 223 12.53 -10.61 20.27
N TYR A 224 11.60 -11.34 19.66
CA TYR A 224 10.41 -10.80 19.02
C TYR A 224 9.11 -11.39 19.57
N HIS A 225 8.06 -10.58 19.52
CA HIS A 225 6.68 -11.02 19.69
C HIS A 225 5.96 -10.94 18.34
N VAL A 226 5.35 -12.03 17.89
CA VAL A 226 4.63 -12.07 16.60
C VAL A 226 3.14 -11.83 16.81
N ARG A 227 2.55 -10.97 15.97
CA ARG A 227 1.11 -10.65 15.94
C ARG A 227 0.53 -10.90 14.57
N THR A 228 -0.66 -11.50 14.53
CA THR A 228 -1.36 -11.85 13.29
C THR A 228 -2.77 -11.27 13.24
N PRO A 229 -2.93 -9.95 13.05
CA PRO A 229 -4.26 -9.34 13.02
C PRO A 229 -5.05 -9.81 11.80
N SER A 230 -6.30 -10.23 12.03
CA SER A 230 -7.22 -10.73 11.02
C SER A 230 -7.96 -9.64 10.26
N ASN A 231 -8.04 -8.43 10.81
CA ASN A 231 -8.81 -7.31 10.29
C ASN A 231 -8.21 -5.95 10.71
N ASP A 232 -8.76 -4.86 10.17
CA ASP A 232 -8.27 -3.50 10.41
C ASP A 232 -8.44 -3.04 11.85
N THR A 233 -9.47 -3.51 12.56
CA THR A 233 -9.66 -3.21 13.99
C THR A 233 -8.55 -3.80 14.85
N GLU A 234 -8.18 -5.06 14.61
CA GLU A 234 -7.04 -5.71 15.29
C GLU A 234 -5.69 -5.09 14.89
N LEU A 235 -5.54 -4.70 13.62
CA LEU A 235 -4.33 -4.01 13.18
C LEU A 235 -4.21 -2.62 13.83
N CYS A 236 -5.32 -1.87 13.90
CA CYS A 236 -5.42 -0.59 14.60
C CYS A 236 -5.09 -0.74 16.09
N TYR A 237 -5.59 -1.81 16.73
CA TYR A 237 -5.21 -2.19 18.09
C TYR A 237 -3.67 -2.28 18.18
N HIS A 238 -3.02 -3.09 17.36
CA HIS A 238 -1.57 -3.25 17.45
C HIS A 238 -0.75 -1.99 17.10
N TYR A 239 -1.19 -1.17 16.15
CA TYR A 239 -0.57 0.14 15.92
C TYR A 239 -0.70 1.06 17.14
N ASN A 240 -1.82 1.01 17.85
CA ASN A 240 -2.03 1.77 19.09
C ASN A 240 -1.22 1.27 20.29
N GLU A 241 -0.60 0.08 20.22
CA GLU A 241 0.41 -0.34 21.21
C GLU A 241 1.80 0.12 20.84
N SER A 242 2.04 0.50 19.59
CA SER A 242 3.37 0.84 19.10
C SER A 242 3.73 2.27 19.50
N ASP A 243 4.81 2.45 20.26
CA ASP A 243 5.40 3.77 20.51
C ASP A 243 6.18 4.26 19.29
N ILE A 244 6.92 3.33 18.67
CA ILE A 244 7.66 3.55 17.43
C ILE A 244 7.22 2.50 16.42
N PHE A 245 6.84 2.94 15.23
CA PHE A 245 6.62 2.05 14.09
C PHE A 245 7.77 2.20 13.09
N VAL A 246 8.26 1.06 12.59
CA VAL A 246 9.44 1.00 11.73
C VAL A 246 9.07 0.43 10.36
N SER A 247 9.53 1.09 9.30
CA SER A 247 9.43 0.59 7.93
C SER A 247 10.77 0.66 7.21
N SER A 248 11.26 -0.48 6.74
CA SER A 248 12.52 -0.63 6.00
C SER A 248 12.36 -0.62 4.48
N SER A 249 11.13 -0.47 3.96
CA SER A 249 10.88 -0.50 2.52
C SER A 249 11.77 0.48 1.78
N THR A 250 12.37 0.05 0.67
CA THR A 250 13.18 0.89 -0.23
C THR A 250 12.42 1.31 -1.48
N TYR A 251 11.24 0.75 -1.67
CA TYR A 251 10.39 1.05 -2.80
C TYR A 251 8.92 0.83 -2.43
N ASP A 252 8.10 1.88 -2.54
CA ASP A 252 6.64 1.87 -2.42
C ASP A 252 6.07 3.08 -3.18
N THR A 253 4.95 2.95 -3.88
CA THR A 253 4.30 4.07 -4.59
C THR A 253 3.27 4.82 -3.74
N GLY A 254 2.77 4.19 -2.68
CA GLY A 254 1.74 4.72 -1.77
C GLY A 254 1.74 3.97 -0.44
N SER A 255 2.90 3.95 0.24
CA SER A 255 3.15 3.13 1.44
C SER A 255 2.16 3.41 2.58
N LEU A 256 1.21 2.50 2.80
CA LEU A 256 0.15 2.63 3.80
C LEU A 256 0.57 2.37 5.25
N PRO A 257 1.37 1.33 5.59
CA PRO A 257 1.57 0.95 6.99
C PRO A 257 2.13 2.05 7.89
N GLY A 258 3.12 2.80 7.40
CA GLY A 258 3.69 3.92 8.15
C GLY A 258 2.65 5.02 8.40
N LEU A 259 1.82 5.32 7.40
CA LEU A 259 0.75 6.31 7.50
C LEU A 259 -0.38 5.87 8.43
N GLU A 260 -0.77 4.59 8.40
CA GLU A 260 -1.74 4.00 9.34
C GLU A 260 -1.20 4.03 10.79
N ALA A 261 0.08 3.70 10.99
CA ALA A 261 0.70 3.76 12.32
C ALA A 261 0.79 5.20 12.85
N MET A 262 1.14 6.18 12.00
CA MET A 262 1.09 7.60 12.32
C MET A 262 -0.32 8.01 12.75
N ARG A 263 -1.37 7.57 12.04
CA ARG A 263 -2.78 7.82 12.38
C ARG A 263 -3.17 7.27 13.76
N CYS A 264 -2.59 6.14 14.15
CA CYS A 264 -2.75 5.55 15.47
C CYS A 264 -1.80 6.16 16.53
N GLY A 265 -1.07 7.23 16.18
CA GLY A 265 -0.21 8.02 17.07
C GLY A 265 1.16 7.39 17.39
N ALA A 266 1.63 6.42 16.59
CA ALA A 266 3.00 5.92 16.70
C ALA A 266 3.99 6.91 16.05
N ALA A 267 5.18 7.07 16.63
CA ALA A 267 6.25 7.78 15.96
C ALA A 267 6.81 6.93 14.81
N LEU A 268 6.95 7.51 13.62
CA LEU A 268 7.44 6.78 12.45
C LEU A 268 8.95 6.92 12.28
N VAL A 269 9.64 5.77 12.16
CA VAL A 269 10.99 5.68 11.62
C VAL A 269 10.94 4.88 10.32
N THR A 270 11.45 5.43 9.22
CA THR A 270 11.27 4.81 7.91
C THR A 270 12.47 4.99 6.98
N VAL A 271 12.73 4.00 6.14
CA VAL A 271 13.63 4.19 4.99
C VAL A 271 12.88 4.95 3.89
N TYR A 272 13.58 5.83 3.18
CA TYR A 272 13.06 6.44 1.95
C TYR A 272 12.63 5.35 0.95
N SER A 273 11.36 5.37 0.55
CA SER A 273 10.79 4.39 -0.38
C SER A 273 10.12 5.03 -1.60
N GLY A 274 10.23 6.35 -1.74
CA GLY A 274 9.60 7.11 -2.81
C GLY A 274 8.22 7.62 -2.42
N GLY A 275 7.19 6.77 -2.49
CA GLY A 275 5.81 7.11 -2.22
C GLY A 275 5.54 7.53 -0.78
N ASN A 276 6.38 7.13 0.18
CA ASN A 276 6.29 7.63 1.56
C ASN A 276 6.61 9.14 1.68
N LEU A 277 7.20 9.79 0.67
CA LEU A 277 7.34 11.26 0.63
C LEU A 277 6.01 12.01 0.50
N GLU A 278 4.91 11.34 0.14
CA GLU A 278 3.60 12.02 0.10
C GLU A 278 3.15 12.52 1.47
N TYR A 279 3.57 11.82 2.53
CA TYR A 279 3.22 12.15 3.91
C TYR A 279 4.44 12.36 4.82
N GLY A 280 5.55 11.67 4.59
CA GLY A 280 6.73 11.70 5.46
C GLY A 280 7.64 12.89 5.18
N VAL A 281 7.95 13.65 6.21
CA VAL A 281 8.89 14.77 6.20
C VAL A 281 9.89 14.57 7.34
N HIS A 282 11.13 14.25 6.97
CA HIS A 282 12.24 13.98 7.90
C HIS A 282 12.38 15.09 8.95
N GLY A 283 12.44 14.71 10.23
CA GLY A 283 12.60 15.61 11.38
C GLY A 283 11.33 16.37 11.79
N HIS A 284 10.29 16.36 10.95
CA HIS A 284 9.01 16.99 11.24
C HIS A 284 7.99 16.02 11.81
N ASN A 285 7.68 14.95 11.07
CA ASN A 285 6.64 13.98 11.40
C ASN A 285 7.10 12.51 11.30
N CYS A 286 8.35 12.29 10.89
CA CYS A 286 9.03 11.00 10.95
C CYS A 286 10.55 11.23 11.02
N LEU A 287 11.31 10.19 11.40
CA LEU A 287 12.71 10.10 11.05
C LEU A 287 12.83 9.24 9.80
N MET A 288 13.32 9.84 8.72
CA MET A 288 13.53 9.16 7.44
C MET A 288 15.00 9.16 7.04
N SER A 289 15.55 7.99 6.71
CA SER A 289 16.91 7.84 6.19
C SER A 289 16.91 7.10 4.85
N TYR A 290 17.93 7.32 4.03
CA TYR A 290 18.15 6.56 2.81
C TYR A 290 18.85 5.24 3.13
N ARG A 291 18.56 4.21 2.32
CA ARG A 291 19.12 2.86 2.52
C ARG A 291 20.64 2.82 2.60
N HIS A 292 21.33 3.66 1.82
CA HIS A 292 22.80 3.72 1.78
C HIS A 292 23.41 4.34 3.05
N GLU A 293 22.65 5.12 3.83
CA GLU A 293 23.11 5.66 5.11
C GLU A 293 23.15 4.59 6.20
N ASN A 294 22.37 3.51 6.04
CA ASN A 294 22.39 2.34 6.91
C ASN A 294 22.23 2.67 8.42
N ARG A 295 21.35 3.62 8.74
CA ARG A 295 21.19 4.21 10.08
C ARG A 295 19.81 4.02 10.70
N LEU A 296 19.04 3.03 10.23
CA LEU A 296 17.68 2.80 10.73
C LEU A 296 17.68 2.50 12.23
N ALA A 297 18.65 1.70 12.73
CA ALA A 297 18.81 1.45 14.16
C ALA A 297 19.12 2.74 14.94
N ASP A 298 19.97 3.62 14.42
CA ASP A 298 20.31 4.89 15.07
C ASP A 298 19.11 5.84 15.15
N ASP A 299 18.30 5.91 14.08
CA ASP A 299 17.05 6.69 14.08
C ASP A 299 16.05 6.12 15.13
N ILE A 300 15.93 4.79 15.26
CA ILE A 300 15.10 4.15 16.30
C ILE A 300 15.65 4.47 17.70
N ILE A 301 16.95 4.29 17.93
CA ILE A 301 17.61 4.56 19.22
C ILE A 301 17.47 6.03 19.62
N THR A 302 17.53 6.94 18.65
CA THR A 302 17.29 8.38 18.87
C THR A 302 15.91 8.60 19.48
N LEU A 303 14.86 8.00 18.90
CA LEU A 303 13.51 8.11 19.45
C LEU A 303 13.30 7.32 20.74
N ILE A 304 14.07 6.27 21.01
CA ILE A 304 14.03 5.57 22.30
C ILE A 304 14.54 6.50 23.41
N ARG A 305 15.68 7.16 23.18
CA ARG A 305 16.37 8.01 24.17
C ARG A 305 15.72 9.37 24.38
N ASP A 306 15.20 9.96 23.31
CA ASP A 306 14.58 11.29 23.36
C ASP A 306 13.04 11.17 23.32
N LYS A 307 12.44 11.12 24.51
CA LYS A 307 10.99 11.05 24.69
C LYS A 307 10.27 12.26 24.10
N GLU A 308 10.80 13.47 24.29
CA GLU A 308 10.16 14.71 23.82
C GLU A 308 10.14 14.76 22.29
N LEU A 309 11.24 14.37 21.64
CA LEU A 309 11.31 14.23 20.19
C LEU A 309 10.32 13.16 19.70
N ARG A 310 10.27 11.99 20.35
CA ARG A 310 9.34 10.91 19.97
C ARG A 310 7.88 11.37 20.04
N GLU A 311 7.48 12.01 21.13
CA GLU A 311 6.11 12.52 21.32
C GLU A 311 5.78 13.62 20.30
N ARG A 312 6.72 14.53 20.02
CA ARG A 312 6.54 15.56 18.99
C ARG A 312 6.38 14.98 17.60
N ILE A 313 7.23 14.02 17.22
CA ILE A 313 7.18 13.33 15.92
C ILE A 313 5.84 12.58 15.78
N ALA A 314 5.44 11.82 16.80
CA ALA A 314 4.16 11.10 16.83
C ALA A 314 2.97 12.05 16.66
N LEU A 315 2.92 13.15 17.43
CA LEU A 315 1.83 14.13 17.35
C LEU A 315 1.77 14.79 15.96
N LYS A 316 2.90 15.15 15.38
CA LYS A 316 2.94 15.71 14.02
C LYS A 316 2.50 14.69 12.98
N GLY A 317 2.95 13.43 13.12
CA GLY A 317 2.56 12.35 12.24
C GLY A 317 1.06 12.06 12.27
N GLU A 318 0.48 12.00 13.47
CA GLU A 318 -0.96 11.84 13.65
C GLU A 318 -1.74 12.95 12.94
N ASN A 319 -1.40 14.22 13.22
CA ASN A 319 -2.07 15.38 12.61
C ASN A 319 -1.95 15.40 11.08
N ASP A 320 -0.75 15.17 10.54
CA ASP A 320 -0.52 15.19 9.10
C ASP A 320 -1.23 14.03 8.40
N SER A 321 -1.37 12.88 9.09
CA SER A 321 -2.06 11.72 8.54
C SER A 321 -3.54 12.02 8.26
N LEU A 322 -4.20 12.90 9.03
CA LEU A 322 -5.66 13.14 8.96
C LEU A 322 -6.15 13.61 7.59
N ARG A 323 -5.27 14.22 6.78
CA ARG A 323 -5.61 14.68 5.42
C ARG A 323 -5.75 13.56 4.40
N PHE A 324 -5.33 12.34 4.73
CA PHE A 324 -5.38 11.16 3.86
C PHE A 324 -6.64 10.36 4.16
N THR A 325 -7.67 10.61 3.37
CA THR A 325 -8.97 9.94 3.49
C THR A 325 -9.36 9.30 2.17
N TRP A 326 -10.09 8.19 2.25
CA TRP A 326 -10.60 7.53 1.06
C TRP A 326 -11.64 8.37 0.33
N GLU A 327 -12.41 9.20 1.04
CA GLU A 327 -13.35 10.17 0.46
C GLU A 327 -12.61 11.14 -0.48
N LYS A 328 -11.46 11.66 -0.04
CA LYS A 328 -10.65 12.55 -0.88
C LYS A 328 -10.04 11.81 -2.07
N SER A 329 -9.53 10.59 -1.86
CA SER A 329 -8.98 9.75 -2.93
C SER A 329 -10.02 9.50 -4.03
N VAL A 330 -11.22 9.07 -3.64
CA VAL A 330 -12.33 8.76 -4.56
C VAL A 330 -12.85 10.01 -5.26
N GLN A 331 -12.94 11.15 -4.56
CA GLN A 331 -13.33 12.42 -5.17
C GLN A 331 -12.34 12.84 -6.26
N ILE A 332 -11.03 12.73 -5.98
CA ILE A 332 -9.98 13.04 -6.97
C ILE A 332 -10.07 12.06 -8.14
N PHE A 333 -10.15 10.74 -7.88
CA PHE A 333 -10.32 9.73 -8.92
C PHE A 333 -11.50 10.06 -9.84
N GLN A 334 -12.66 10.37 -9.26
CA GLN A 334 -13.88 10.69 -10.00
C GLN A 334 -13.71 11.93 -10.86
N ASN A 335 -13.14 13.02 -10.31
CA ASN A 335 -12.92 14.26 -11.04
C ASN A 335 -11.97 14.06 -12.22
N GLU A 336 -10.84 13.38 -12.00
CA GLU A 336 -9.85 13.10 -13.04
C GLU A 336 -10.42 12.19 -14.14
N MET A 337 -11.23 11.19 -13.78
CA MET A 337 -11.95 10.34 -14.72
C MET A 337 -12.95 11.15 -15.55
N TYR A 338 -13.77 12.01 -14.93
CA TYR A 338 -14.74 12.84 -15.64
C TYR A 338 -14.07 13.83 -16.59
N GLU A 339 -12.94 14.41 -16.21
CA GLU A 339 -12.15 15.29 -17.08
C GLU A 339 -11.58 14.54 -18.29
N ILE A 340 -11.17 13.28 -18.12
CA ILE A 340 -10.72 12.43 -19.23
C ILE A 340 -11.88 12.12 -20.17
N VAL A 341 -13.03 11.71 -19.63
CA VAL A 341 -14.20 11.33 -20.43
C VAL A 341 -14.76 12.54 -21.18
N SER A 342 -14.83 13.72 -20.56
CA SER A 342 -15.40 14.93 -21.17
C SER A 342 -14.55 15.52 -22.30
N ARG A 343 -13.27 15.16 -22.41
CA ARG A 343 -12.39 15.59 -23.51
C ARG A 343 -12.53 14.74 -24.77
N LEU A 344 -13.29 13.65 -24.71
CA LEU A 344 -13.47 12.70 -25.81
C LEU A 344 -14.86 12.78 -26.45
N GLY A 345 -15.81 13.47 -25.82
CA GLY A 345 -17.07 13.91 -26.42
C GLY A 345 -16.98 15.37 -26.82
#